data_AF-A0A3Q4M3I8-F1
#
_entry.id   AF-A0A3Q4M3I8-F1
#
_cell.length_a   1.000
_cell.length_b   1.000
_cell.length_c   1.000
_cell.angle_alpha   90.00
_cell.angle_beta   90.00
_cell.angle_gamma   90.00
#
_symmetry.space_group_name_H-M   'P 1'
#
loop_
_entity.id
_entity.type
_entity.pdbx_description
1 polymer ?
#
loop_
_entity_poly.entity_id
_entity_poly.type
_entity_poly.pdbx_seq_one_letter_code
_entity_poly.pdbx_strand_id
1 'polypeptide(L)'
;MTLQRWLLALCLSVVSLVLGTSGSVTRETQKYICRTYSSGVVKPFQGSGFYVHSNCPFTLTRFTQNRVECDISIRRGNDGLVVQVEIIINKVTTILQNGSILVENKRFGPGSR
;
A
#
# COMPACT_ATOMS: atom_id res chain seq x y z
N MET A 1 -53.60 6.78 0.49
CA MET A 1 -52.20 6.55 0.06
C MET A 1 -52.22 5.64 -1.15
N THR A 2 -51.78 6.12 -2.32
CA THR A 2 -52.10 5.51 -3.62
C THR A 2 -51.10 4.43 -4.04
N LEU A 3 -51.57 3.39 -4.73
CA LEU A 3 -50.80 2.27 -5.30
C LEU A 3 -49.53 2.73 -6.06
N GLN A 4 -49.61 3.91 -6.67
CA GLN A 4 -48.51 4.56 -7.38
C GLN A 4 -47.28 4.83 -6.49
N ARG A 5 -47.46 5.16 -5.21
CA ARG A 5 -46.33 5.36 -4.28
C ARG A 5 -45.64 4.05 -3.91
N TRP A 6 -46.38 2.94 -3.88
CA TRP A 6 -45.82 1.60 -3.62
C TRP A 6 -45.03 1.06 -4.80
N LEU A 7 -45.54 1.25 -6.03
CA LEU A 7 -44.83 0.87 -7.25
C LEU A 7 -43.51 1.62 -7.39
N LEU A 8 -43.49 2.93 -7.09
CA LEU A 8 -42.26 3.73 -7.11
C LEU A 8 -41.26 3.29 -6.04
N ALA A 9 -41.73 2.98 -4.83
CA ALA A 9 -40.88 2.48 -3.75
C ALA A 9 -40.26 1.11 -4.09
N LEU A 10 -41.02 0.22 -4.75
CA LEU A 10 -40.50 -1.05 -5.26
C LEU A 10 -39.47 -0.83 -6.37
N CYS A 11 -39.73 0.05 -7.34
CA CYS A 11 -38.77 0.34 -8.41
C CYS A 11 -37.45 0.91 -7.86
N LEU A 12 -37.51 1.83 -6.90
CA LEU A 12 -36.32 2.42 -6.27
C LEU A 12 -35.53 1.39 -5.45
N SER A 13 -36.19 0.41 -4.82
CA SER A 13 -35.50 -0.66 -4.09
C SER A 13 -34.84 -1.67 -5.02
N VAL A 14 -35.45 -2.00 -6.17
CA VAL A 14 -34.84 -2.89 -7.17
C VAL A 14 -33.64 -2.20 -7.85
N VAL A 15 -33.74 -0.90 -8.18
CA VAL A 15 -32.61 -0.14 -8.74
C VAL A 15 -31.44 -0.07 -7.76
N SER A 16 -31.70 0.08 -6.46
CA SER A 16 -30.65 0.07 -5.42
C SER A 16 -29.96 -1.29 -5.28
N LEU A 17 -30.68 -2.40 -5.52
CA LEU A 17 -30.11 -3.75 -5.53
C LEU A 17 -29.24 -4.02 -6.77
N VAL A 18 -29.61 -3.46 -7.92
CA VAL A 18 -28.93 -3.70 -9.22
C VAL A 18 -27.73 -2.76 -9.42
N LEU A 19 -27.77 -1.52 -8.90
CA LEU A 19 -26.69 -0.53 -8.98
C LEU A 19 -25.72 -0.54 -7.78
N GLY A 20 -25.88 -1.47 -6.83
CA GLY A 20 -24.98 -1.66 -5.69
C GLY A 20 -23.68 -2.38 -6.00
N THR A 21 -23.37 -2.63 -7.29
CA THR A 21 -22.06 -3.15 -7.69
C THR A 21 -21.08 -1.99 -7.84
N SER A 22 -20.77 -1.33 -6.72
CA SER A 22 -19.58 -0.48 -6.64
C SER A 22 -18.40 -1.36 -7.05
N GLY A 23 -17.72 -0.96 -8.13
CA GLY A 23 -16.69 -1.73 -8.82
C GLY A 23 -15.87 -2.60 -7.89
N SER A 24 -16.08 -3.92 -8.02
CA SER A 24 -15.15 -4.93 -7.53
C SER A 24 -13.85 -4.70 -8.29
N VAL A 25 -12.98 -3.85 -7.74
CA VAL A 25 -11.56 -3.86 -8.02
C VAL A 25 -11.08 -5.24 -7.58
N THR A 26 -11.18 -6.21 -8.48
CA THR A 26 -10.48 -7.49 -8.52
C THR A 26 -9.99 -7.95 -7.15
N ARG A 27 -10.87 -8.62 -6.35
CA ARG A 27 -10.51 -9.27 -5.08
C ARG A 27 -9.26 -10.15 -5.17
N GLU A 28 -8.91 -10.62 -6.37
CA GLU A 28 -7.69 -11.39 -6.65
C GLU A 28 -6.40 -10.55 -6.58
N THR A 29 -6.37 -9.33 -7.12
CA THR A 29 -5.17 -8.48 -7.08
C THR A 29 -4.82 -7.98 -5.67
N GLN A 30 -5.80 -7.92 -4.76
CA GLN A 30 -5.56 -7.50 -3.39
C GLN A 30 -4.80 -8.53 -2.54
N LYS A 31 -4.75 -9.80 -2.97
CA LYS A 31 -4.07 -10.89 -2.24
C LYS A 31 -2.54 -10.79 -2.23
N TYR A 32 -1.95 -9.95 -3.08
CA TYR A 32 -0.50 -9.92 -3.30
C TYR A 32 0.14 -8.54 -3.04
N ILE A 33 -0.55 -7.64 -2.33
CA ILE A 33 -0.05 -6.29 -2.08
C ILE A 33 0.14 -6.05 -0.58
N CYS A 34 1.40 -5.92 -0.16
CA CYS A 34 1.75 -5.31 1.12
C CYS A 34 1.73 -3.79 0.97
N ARG A 35 1.13 -3.08 1.94
CA ARG A 35 1.07 -1.61 1.94
C ARG A 35 1.45 -1.06 3.29
N THR A 36 2.03 0.12 3.28
CA THR A 36 2.10 0.97 4.47
C THR A 36 1.73 2.39 4.09
N TYR A 37 0.96 3.06 4.94
CA TYR A 37 0.44 4.39 4.64
C TYR A 37 0.14 5.16 5.92
N SER A 38 -0.09 6.46 5.78
CA SER A 38 -0.27 7.38 6.91
C SER A 38 0.92 7.29 7.88
N SER A 39 0.70 7.64 9.14
CA SER A 39 1.71 7.72 10.20
C SER A 39 2.12 6.38 10.83
N GLY A 40 1.67 5.24 10.30
CA GLY A 40 2.01 3.94 10.90
C GLY A 40 1.17 2.73 10.51
N VAL A 41 0.22 2.85 9.58
CA VAL A 41 -0.58 1.67 9.20
C VAL A 41 0.25 0.73 8.33
N VAL A 42 0.23 -0.56 8.68
CA VAL A 42 0.83 -1.65 7.92
C VAL A 42 -0.27 -2.64 7.55
N LYS A 43 -0.43 -2.90 6.25
CA LYS A 43 -1.32 -3.92 5.69
C LYS A 43 -0.46 -5.03 5.10
N PRO A 44 -0.38 -6.21 5.74
CA PRO A 44 0.41 -7.33 5.23
C PRO A 44 -0.21 -7.92 3.96
N PHE A 45 0.53 -8.78 3.26
CA PHE A 45 0.02 -9.53 2.11
C PHE A 45 -1.23 -10.35 2.44
N GLN A 46 -1.24 -10.93 3.65
CA GLN A 46 -2.36 -11.70 4.19
C GLN A 46 -2.62 -11.29 5.64
N GLY A 47 -3.91 -11.20 6.00
CA GLY A 47 -4.35 -10.80 7.34
C GLY A 47 -4.91 -9.38 7.40
N SER A 48 -5.22 -8.95 8.62
CA SER A 48 -5.72 -7.61 8.91
C SER A 48 -4.57 -6.59 8.99
N GLY A 49 -4.90 -5.33 8.70
CA GLY A 49 -3.96 -4.24 8.92
C GLY A 49 -3.78 -3.95 10.41
N PHE A 50 -2.59 -3.49 10.78
CA PHE A 50 -2.23 -3.10 12.14
C PHE A 50 -1.47 -1.76 12.12
N TYR A 51 -1.30 -1.15 13.29
CA TYR A 51 -0.63 0.13 13.45
C TYR A 51 0.70 -0.06 14.18
N VAL A 52 1.76 0.55 13.65
CA VAL A 52 3.11 0.57 14.23
C VAL A 52 3.58 2.01 14.32
N HIS A 53 3.82 2.47 15.55
CA HIS A 53 4.47 3.75 15.80
C HIS A 53 5.91 3.51 16.26
N SER A 54 6.86 3.78 15.36
CA SER A 54 8.29 3.67 15.64
C SER A 54 9.08 4.54 14.67
N ASN A 55 10.16 5.16 15.16
CA ASN A 55 11.15 5.86 14.34
C ASN A 55 12.42 5.00 14.09
N CYS A 56 12.45 3.79 14.64
CA CYS A 56 13.50 2.81 14.34
C CYS A 56 13.32 2.26 12.92
N PRO A 57 14.42 1.90 12.22
CA PRO A 57 14.32 1.10 11.01
C PRO A 57 13.64 -0.24 11.31
N PHE A 58 12.78 -0.69 10.41
CA PHE A 58 12.20 -2.03 10.49
C PHE A 58 11.96 -2.64 9.10
N THR A 59 12.03 -3.97 9.02
CA THR A 59 11.78 -4.73 7.79
C THR A 59 10.29 -4.73 7.49
N LEU A 60 9.90 -4.15 6.34
CA LEU A 60 8.52 -4.16 5.86
C LEU A 60 8.19 -5.50 5.20
N THR A 61 9.13 -6.05 4.42
CA THR A 61 9.02 -7.41 3.87
C THR A 61 10.40 -7.97 3.50
N ARG A 62 10.53 -9.28 3.62
CA ARG A 62 11.68 -10.06 3.14
C ARG A 62 11.18 -11.31 2.47
N PHE A 63 11.65 -11.57 1.26
CA PHE A 63 11.27 -12.77 0.50
C PHE A 63 12.35 -13.15 -0.50
N THR A 64 12.31 -14.41 -0.94
CA THR A 64 13.17 -14.92 -2.00
C THR A 64 12.28 -15.48 -3.11
N GLN A 65 12.47 -14.99 -4.33
CA GLN A 65 11.75 -15.48 -5.50
C GLN A 65 12.76 -15.83 -6.59
N ASN A 66 12.70 -17.06 -7.13
CA ASN A 66 13.59 -17.52 -8.21
C ASN A 66 15.08 -17.28 -7.91
N ARG A 67 15.52 -17.52 -6.66
CA ARG A 67 16.88 -17.28 -6.15
C ARG A 67 17.30 -15.81 -6.06
N VAL A 68 16.37 -14.87 -6.27
CA VAL A 68 16.58 -13.45 -6.01
C VAL A 68 16.07 -13.13 -4.62
N GLU A 69 16.98 -12.75 -3.73
CA GLU A 69 16.67 -12.25 -2.39
C GLU A 69 16.25 -10.78 -2.48
N CYS A 70 15.13 -10.47 -1.84
CA CYS A 70 14.59 -9.11 -1.72
C CYS A 70 14.35 -8.80 -0.24
N ASP A 71 14.94 -7.70 0.22
CA ASP A 71 14.68 -7.11 1.54
C ASP A 71 14.25 -5.67 1.36
N ILE A 72 13.10 -5.31 1.93
CA ILE A 72 12.61 -3.94 1.94
C ILE A 72 12.46 -3.51 3.40
N SER A 73 13.27 -2.54 3.80
CA SER A 73 13.22 -1.92 5.11
C SER A 73 12.77 -0.45 5.00
N ILE A 74 12.09 0.04 6.03
CA ILE A 74 11.65 1.43 6.10
C ILE A 74 12.03 2.04 7.44
N ARG A 75 12.26 3.35 7.42
CA ARG A 75 12.39 4.17 8.63
C ARG A 75 11.41 5.32 8.56
N ARG A 76 10.75 5.57 9.68
CA ARG A 76 9.84 6.71 9.84
C ARG A 76 10.48 7.83 10.64
N GLY A 77 10.02 9.04 10.39
CA GLY A 77 10.28 10.19 11.24
C GLY A 77 9.46 10.14 12.53
N ASN A 78 9.70 11.10 13.42
CA ASN A 78 8.92 11.26 14.65
C ASN A 78 7.45 11.62 14.38
N ASP A 79 7.15 12.15 13.19
CA ASP A 79 5.81 12.42 12.67
C ASP A 79 5.11 11.16 12.12
N GLY A 80 5.79 10.01 12.11
CA GLY A 80 5.29 8.75 11.55
C GLY A 80 5.35 8.68 10.03
N LEU A 81 5.83 9.72 9.35
CA LEU A 81 5.98 9.71 7.89
C LEU A 81 7.21 8.89 7.50
N VAL A 82 7.13 8.20 6.36
CA VAL A 82 8.28 7.44 5.84
C VAL A 82 9.34 8.43 5.35
N VAL A 83 10.51 8.40 5.98
CA VAL A 83 11.64 9.29 5.64
C VAL A 83 12.72 8.58 4.82
N GLN A 84 12.74 7.24 4.87
CA GLN A 84 13.69 6.43 4.13
C GLN A 84 13.08 5.06 3.82
N VAL A 85 13.32 4.59 2.60
CA VAL A 85 13.08 3.21 2.18
C VAL A 85 14.40 2.66 1.67
N GLU A 86 14.78 1.49 2.15
CA GLU A 86 15.94 0.75 1.66
C GLU A 86 15.45 -0.54 1.01
N ILE A 87 15.88 -0.77 -0.22
CA ILE A 87 15.52 -1.92 -1.04
C ILE A 87 16.82 -2.62 -1.41
N ILE A 88 16.97 -3.85 -0.95
CA ILE A 88 18.12 -4.70 -1.27
C ILE A 88 17.62 -5.84 -2.14
N ILE A 89 18.00 -5.84 -3.42
CA ILE A 89 17.66 -6.89 -4.37
C ILE A 89 18.96 -7.50 -4.86
N ASN A 90 19.17 -8.80 -4.62
CA ASN A 90 20.39 -9.50 -5.02
C ASN A 90 21.68 -8.75 -4.61
N LYS A 91 21.73 -8.27 -3.36
CA LYS A 91 22.83 -7.47 -2.78
C LYS A 91 23.02 -6.06 -3.36
N VAL A 92 22.18 -5.64 -4.31
CA VAL A 92 22.16 -4.26 -4.81
C VAL A 92 21.29 -3.42 -3.89
N THR A 93 21.90 -2.45 -3.22
CA THR A 93 21.21 -1.52 -2.32
C THR A 93 20.69 -0.30 -3.08
N THR A 94 19.39 -0.07 -2.99
CA THR A 94 18.69 1.13 -3.46
C THR A 94 18.06 1.85 -2.27
N ILE A 95 18.42 3.12 -2.08
CA ILE A 95 17.88 3.97 -1.00
C ILE A 95 17.01 5.05 -1.61
N LEU A 96 15.78 5.17 -1.12
CA LEU A 96 14.86 6.26 -1.44
C LEU A 96 14.81 7.17 -0.22
N GLN A 97 15.30 8.40 -0.38
CA GLN A 97 15.37 9.37 0.71
C GLN A 97 15.33 10.79 0.13
N ASN A 98 14.54 11.67 0.77
CA ASN A 98 14.49 13.10 0.43
C ASN A 98 14.28 13.38 -1.08
N GLY A 99 13.40 12.62 -1.73
CA GLY A 99 13.13 12.76 -3.17
C GLY A 99 14.27 12.34 -4.11
N SER A 100 15.34 11.75 -3.58
CA SER A 100 16.45 11.17 -4.34
C SER A 100 16.41 9.65 -4.27
N ILE A 101 16.94 9.02 -5.32
CA ILE A 101 17.17 7.58 -5.38
C ILE A 101 18.68 7.37 -5.42
N LEU A 102 19.22 6.57 -4.51
CA LEU A 102 20.63 6.20 -4.49
C LEU A 102 20.75 4.71 -4.80
N VAL A 103 21.42 4.35 -5.89
CA VAL A 103 21.70 2.96 -6.25
C VAL A 103 23.21 2.77 -6.16
N GLU A 104 23.68 1.91 -5.26
CA GLU A 104 25.12 1.68 -5.05
C GLU A 104 25.92 3.00 -4.92
N ASN A 105 25.41 3.93 -4.10
CA ASN A 105 25.96 5.27 -3.88
C ASN A 105 25.91 6.25 -5.08
N LYS A 106 25.33 5.85 -6.22
CA LYS A 106 25.04 6.75 -7.34
C LYS A 106 23.68 7.40 -7.16
N ARG A 107 23.65 8.73 -7.16
CA ARG A 107 22.43 9.52 -6.94
C ARG A 107 21.69 9.77 -8.26
N PHE A 108 20.38 9.56 -8.24
CA PHE A 108 19.43 9.86 -9.30
C PHE A 108 18.32 10.76 -8.76
N GLY A 109 17.85 11.71 -9.56
CA GLY A 109 16.78 12.64 -9.20
C GLY A 109 17.25 14.10 -9.10
N PRO A 110 16.37 15.02 -8.64
CA PRO A 110 16.67 16.44 -8.59
C PRO A 110 17.93 16.72 -7.74
N GLY A 111 18.93 17.36 -8.35
CA GLY A 111 20.20 17.69 -7.69
C GLY A 111 21.28 16.60 -7.74
N SER A 112 21.19 15.63 -8.64
CA SER A 112 22.32 14.77 -9.01
C SER A 112 23.35 15.60 -9.80
N ARG A 113 24.47 15.97 -9.18
CA ARG A 113 25.71 16.33 -9.88
C ARG A 113 26.62 15.12 -9.93
#